data_AF-A0A7W1F8M7-F1
#
_entry.id   AF-A0A7W1F8M7-F1
#
_cell.length_a   1.000
_cell.length_b   1.000
_cell.length_c   1.000
_cell.angle_alpha   90.00
_cell.angle_beta   90.00
_cell.angle_gamma   90.00
#
_symmetry.space_group_name_H-M   'P 1'
#
loop_
_entity.id
_entity.type
_entity.pdbx_description
1 polymer ?
#
loop_
_entity_poly.entity_id
_entity_poly.type
_entity_poly.pdbx_seq_one_letter_code
_entity_poly.pdbx_strand_id
1 'polypeptide(L)' 'MRRSLALRLLQVLVAGYVLLALVTRIKEAAGTYTCGCDEDCWCKTPGLSVFRWVFPRGHKNRSLAQWKATRDTD' A
#
# COMPACT_ATOMS: atom_id res chain seq x y z
N MET A 1 -16.36 31.86 -0.88
CA MET A 1 -17.07 30.56 -0.91
C MET A 1 -16.28 29.37 -1.47
N ARG A 2 -15.40 29.52 -2.49
CA ARG A 2 -14.64 28.39 -3.08
C ARG A 2 -13.56 27.77 -2.18
N ARG A 3 -12.94 28.57 -1.31
CA ARG A 3 -11.84 28.15 -0.41
C ARG A 3 -12.31 27.12 0.63
N SER A 4 -13.54 27.25 1.12
CA SER A 4 -14.14 26.33 2.09
C SER A 4 -14.58 25.00 1.47
N LEU A 5 -14.97 24.98 0.19
CA LEU A 5 -15.24 23.73 -0.55
C LEU A 5 -13.95 22.94 -0.81
N ALA A 6 -12.87 23.61 -1.18
CA ALA A 6 -11.57 22.97 -1.39
C ALA A 6 -11.00 22.34 -0.11
N LEU A 7 -11.11 23.04 1.03
CA LEU A 7 -10.69 22.50 2.33
C LEU A 7 -11.53 21.31 2.77
N ARG A 8 -12.85 21.34 2.53
CA ARG A 8 -13.74 20.20 2.82
C ARG A 8 -13.41 18.99 1.95
N LEU A 9 -13.17 19.20 0.66
CA LEU A 9 -12.70 18.16 -0.26
C LEU A 9 -11.39 17.54 0.22
N LEU A 10 -10.41 18.38 0.58
CA LEU A 10 -9.14 17.91 1.14
C LEU A 10 -9.35 17.10 2.42
N GLN A 11 -10.19 17.56 3.35
CA GLN A 11 -10.51 16.84 4.57
C GLN A 11 -11.14 15.47 4.30
N VAL A 12 -12.09 15.38 3.35
CA VAL A 12 -12.72 14.11 2.98
C VAL A 12 -11.69 13.17 2.36
N LEU A 13 -10.81 13.67 1.50
CA LEU A 13 -9.73 12.87 0.90
C LEU A 13 -8.77 12.35 1.97
N VAL A 14 -8.32 13.21 2.89
CA VAL A 14 -7.44 12.82 4.00
C VAL A 14 -8.13 11.81 4.92
N ALA A 15 -9.39 12.05 5.29
CA ALA A 15 -10.14 11.12 6.15
C ALA A 15 -10.35 9.76 5.48
N GLY A 16 -10.79 9.74 4.23
CA GLY A 16 -10.92 8.50 3.45
C GLY A 16 -9.60 7.76 3.30
N TYR A 17 -8.51 8.50 3.11
CA TYR A 17 -7.16 7.96 3.02
C TYR A 17 -6.70 7.29 4.33
N VAL A 18 -6.91 7.94 5.48
CA VAL A 18 -6.62 7.36 6.80
C VAL A 18 -7.48 6.13 7.08
N LEU A 19 -8.77 6.18 6.73
CA LEU A 19 -9.68 5.05 6.89
C LEU A 19 -9.23 3.83 6.08
N LEU A 20 -8.85 4.02 4.81
CA LEU A 20 -8.34 2.93 3.97
C LEU A 20 -7.06 2.31 4.55
N ALA A 21 -6.15 3.16 5.04
CA ALA A 21 -4.91 2.73 5.69
C ALA A 21 -5.18 1.88 6.95
N LEU A 22 -6.17 2.26 7.76
CA LEU A 22 -6.58 1.52 8.95
C LEU A 22 -7.25 0.18 8.61
N VAL A 23 -8.22 0.17 7.68
CA VAL A 23 -8.91 -1.05 7.26
C VAL A 23 -7.91 -2.08 6.71
N THR A 24 -6.96 -1.63 5.88
CA THR A 24 -5.95 -2.52 5.33
C THR A 24 -4.97 -3.04 6.39
N ARG A 25 -4.65 -2.26 7.41
CA ARG A 25 -3.88 -2.74 8.56
C ARG A 25 -4.62 -3.80 9.37
N ILE A 26 -5.90 -3.58 9.65
CA ILE A 26 -6.72 -4.52 10.41
C ILE A 26 -6.86 -5.85 9.66
N LYS A 27 -7.12 -5.83 8.35
CA LYS A 27 -7.21 -7.04 7.53
C LYS A 27 -5.91 -7.85 7.50
N GLU A 28 -4.77 -7.17 7.46
CA GLU A 28 -3.48 -7.85 7.54
C GLU A 28 -3.23 -8.44 8.94
N ALA A 29 -3.53 -7.69 10.00
CA ALA A 29 -3.41 -8.17 11.37
C ALA A 29 -4.33 -9.37 11.65
N ALA A 30 -5.51 -9.39 11.02
CA ALA A 30 -6.44 -10.52 11.04
C ALA A 30 -6.03 -11.68 10.11
N GLY A 31 -4.90 -11.58 9.40
CA GLY A 31 -4.38 -12.62 8.51
C GLY A 31 -5.16 -12.81 7.21
N THR A 32 -6.06 -11.88 6.85
CA THR A 32 -6.89 -11.99 5.63
C THR A 32 -6.05 -11.96 4.35
N TYR A 33 -4.90 -11.29 4.38
CA TYR A 33 -3.88 -11.37 3.35
C TYR A 33 -2.52 -11.10 3.98
N THR A 34 -1.47 -11.65 3.37
CA THR A 34 -0.09 -11.45 3.81
C THR A 34 0.67 -10.62 2.78
N CYS A 35 1.58 -9.78 3.24
CA CYS A 35 2.50 -9.06 2.36
C CYS A 35 3.60 -10.02 1.88
N GLY A 36 3.59 -10.39 0.60
CA GLY A 36 4.61 -11.25 -0.01
C GLY A 36 5.89 -10.51 -0.45
N CYS A 37 6.09 -9.25 -0.06
CA CYS A 37 7.33 -8.53 -0.39
C CYS A 37 8.51 -9.07 0.42
N ASP A 38 9.72 -8.91 -0.11
CA ASP A 38 10.97 -9.22 0.60
C ASP A 38 11.05 -8.43 1.93
N GLU A 39 11.77 -8.96 2.93
CA GLU A 39 12.01 -8.28 4.22
C GLU A 39 12.68 -6.91 4.05
N ASP A 40 13.50 -6.72 3.01
CA ASP A 40 14.18 -5.45 2.69
C ASP A 40 13.32 -4.48 1.85
N CYS A 41 12.03 -4.76 1.70
CA CYS A 41 11.10 -3.86 1.03
C CYS A 41 10.71 -2.69 1.94
N TRP A 42 10.71 -1.47 1.40
CA TRP A 42 10.28 -0.26 2.13
C TRP A 42 8.87 -0.40 2.73
N CYS A 43 8.01 -1.24 2.13
CA CYS A 43 6.65 -1.47 2.61
C CYS A 43 6.59 -2.23 3.94
N LYS A 44 7.72 -2.76 4.44
CA LYS A 44 7.85 -3.37 5.77
C LYS A 44 8.45 -2.43 6.80
N THR A 45 8.96 -1.27 6.38
CA THR A 45 9.47 -0.26 7.30
C THR A 45 8.33 0.29 8.19
N PRO A 46 8.49 0.33 9.53
CA PRO A 46 7.52 0.94 10.44
C PRO A 46 7.13 2.35 10.00
N GLY A 47 5.84 2.68 10.07
CA GLY A 47 5.30 3.98 9.61
C GLY A 47 4.98 4.02 8.10
N LEU A 48 5.89 3.56 7.23
CA LEU A 48 5.64 3.51 5.78
C LEU A 48 4.77 2.33 5.36
N SER A 49 4.79 1.26 6.15
CA SER A 49 4.12 0.01 5.86
C SER A 49 2.59 0.14 5.73
N VAL A 50 2.01 1.17 6.36
CA VAL A 50 0.58 1.51 6.28
C VAL A 50 0.22 2.09 4.91
N PHE A 51 1.19 2.73 4.23
CA PHE A 51 1.02 3.39 2.94
C PHE A 51 1.41 2.52 1.74
N ARG A 52 1.63 1.21 1.93
CA ARG A 52 2.08 0.31 0.85
C ARG A 52 1.19 0.32 -0.39
N TRP A 53 -0.12 0.48 -0.18
CA TRP A 53 -1.14 0.45 -1.23
C TRP A 53 -1.27 1.78 -1.94
N VAL A 54 -0.80 2.85 -1.31
CA VAL A 54 -0.83 4.21 -1.85
C VAL A 54 0.26 4.38 -2.89
N PHE A 55 1.43 3.80 -2.62
CA PHE A 55 2.56 3.82 -3.53
C PHE A 55 2.77 2.41 -4.09
N PRO A 56 2.18 2.07 -5.24
CA PRO A 56 2.32 0.73 -5.83
C PRO A 56 3.70 0.48 -6.44
N ARG A 57 4.61 1.47 -6.41
CA ARG A 57 5.95 1.38 -7.02
C ARG A 57 7.02 1.13 -5.97
N GLY A 58 8.14 0.55 -6.42
CA GLY A 58 9.30 0.27 -5.58
C GLY A 58 9.15 -0.94 -4.65
N HIS A 59 8.08 -1.72 -4.78
CA HIS A 59 7.94 -2.98 -4.06
C HIS A 59 8.98 -3.99 -4.56
N LYS A 60 9.66 -4.65 -3.61
CA LYS A 60 10.60 -5.72 -3.90
C LYS A 60 9.95 -7.06 -3.60
N ASN A 61 9.91 -7.91 -4.62
CA ASN A 61 9.49 -9.29 -4.50
C ASN A 61 10.30 -10.13 -5.49
N ARG A 62 11.44 -10.66 -5.03
CA ARG A 62 12.37 -11.45 -5.85
C ARG A 62 11.73 -12.73 -6.37
N SER A 63 10.90 -13.41 -5.58
CA SER A 63 10.24 -14.64 -6.03
C SER A 63 9.26 -14.37 -7.18
N LEU A 64 8.49 -13.28 -7.09
CA LEU A 64 7.63 -12.83 -8.18
C LEU A 64 8.43 -12.38 -9.41
N ALA A 65 9.55 -11.68 -9.21
CA ALA A 65 10.42 -11.26 -10.31
C ALA A 65 11.03 -12.47 -11.05
N GLN A 66 11.48 -13.48 -10.30
CA GLN A 66 11.99 -14.73 -10.85
C GLN A 66 10.92 -15.48 -11.64
N TRP A 67 9.71 -15.62 -11.09
CA TRP A 67 8.59 -16.28 -11.77
C TRP A 67 8.23 -15.61 -13.11
N LYS A 68 8.24 -14.27 -13.16
CA LYS A 68 8.01 -13.53 -14.41
C LYS A 68 9.10 -13.82 -15.43
N ALA A 69 10.36 -13.73 -15.03
CA ALA A 69 11.50 -14.00 -15.90
C ALA A 69 11.43 -15.41 -16.50
N THR A 70 11.08 -16.42 -15.70
CA THR A 70 10.93 -17.80 -16.22
C THR A 70 9.74 -17.93 -17.16
N ARG A 71 8.61 -17.26 -16.88
CA ARG A 71 7.40 -17.33 -17.73
C ARG A 71 7.53 -16.64 -19.08
N ASP A 72 8.39 -15.65 -19.19
CA ASP A 72 8.59 -14.89 -20.43
C ASP A 72 9.61 -15.58 -21.36
N THR A 73 10.20 -16.69 -20.94
CA THR A 73 11.20 -17.47 -21.71
C THR A 73 10.59 -18.72 -22.38
N ASP A 74 9.33 -19.05 -22.08
CA ASP A 74 8.53 -20.13 -22.68
C ASP A 74 7.68 -19.65 -23.85
#